data_AF-F3FKI1-F1
#
_entry.id   AF-F3FKI1-F1
#
_cell.length_a   1.000
_cell.length_b   1.000
_cell.length_c   1.000
_cell.angle_alpha   90.00
_cell.angle_beta   90.00
_cell.angle_gamma   90.00
#
_symmetry.space_group_name_H-M   'P 1'
#
loop_
_entity.id
_entity.type
_entity.pdbx_description
1 polymer ?
#
loop_
_entity_poly.entity_id
_entity_poly.type
_entity_poly.pdbx_seq_one_letter_code
_entity_poly.pdbx_strand_id
1 'polypeptide(L)'
;MNKVFQPSRLIGVDADPHSLDMSGEEARARGVEVELIGSDCAALPVPDASVDLLFCHQTFHHLVDQEQALAEFYRVLKPGGYLLFAESTEAYIDTWVIRWLFRHPMHVQKSAAQYLQMIRDQGFEFDAQNVSYPYLWWSRARDFGLLEVLKLQKPRPFGQREETLVNVVARKPLEVGAS
;
A
#
# COMPACT_ATOMS: atom_id res chain seq x y z
N MET A 1 -18.85 9.28 -4.63
CA MET A 1 -18.74 7.86 -4.23
C MET A 1 -19.96 7.02 -4.60
N ASN A 2 -21.18 7.58 -4.60
CA ASN A 2 -22.46 6.85 -4.51
C ASN A 2 -23.00 6.13 -5.77
N LYS A 3 -22.16 5.61 -6.68
CA LYS A 3 -22.62 4.65 -7.72
C LYS A 3 -21.62 3.54 -8.06
N VAL A 4 -20.33 3.74 -7.76
CA VAL A 4 -19.25 2.83 -8.21
C VAL A 4 -18.65 2.04 -7.04
N PHE A 5 -18.65 2.60 -5.83
CA PHE A 5 -18.12 1.94 -4.64
C PHE A 5 -19.12 2.12 -3.48
N GLN A 6 -19.83 1.05 -3.15
CA GLN A 6 -20.84 0.98 -2.08
C GLN A 6 -20.64 -0.32 -1.30
N PRO A 7 -19.61 -0.40 -0.44
CA PRO A 7 -19.38 -1.60 0.35
C PRO A 7 -20.57 -1.83 1.30
N SER A 8 -21.01 -3.08 1.43
CA SER A 8 -22.00 -3.47 2.43
C SER A 8 -21.43 -3.52 3.84
N ARG A 9 -20.10 -3.63 3.96
CA ARG A 9 -19.34 -3.61 5.22
C ARG A 9 -18.00 -2.93 4.97
N LEU A 10 -17.61 -2.01 5.85
CA LEU A 10 -16.32 -1.33 5.84
C LEU A 10 -15.59 -1.62 7.15
N ILE A 11 -14.32 -2.02 7.06
CA ILE A 11 -13.47 -2.31 8.21
C ILE A 11 -12.23 -1.42 8.10
N GLY A 12 -11.92 -0.68 9.16
CA GLY A 12 -10.66 0.03 9.32
C GLY A 12 -9.83 -0.63 10.43
N VAL A 13 -8.56 -0.88 10.17
CA VAL A 13 -7.62 -1.44 11.15
C VAL A 13 -6.43 -0.51 11.25
N ASP A 14 -6.07 -0.14 12.48
CA ASP A 14 -4.89 0.66 12.76
C ASP A 14 -4.32 0.24 14.13
N ALA A 15 -3.00 0.31 14.30
CA ALA A 15 -2.34 -0.01 15.57
C ALA A 15 -2.35 1.19 16.53
N ASP A 16 -2.53 2.41 16.01
CA ASP A 16 -2.56 3.63 16.80
C ASP A 16 -4.00 3.97 17.24
N PRO A 17 -4.29 3.97 18.56
CA PRO A 17 -5.59 4.33 19.09
C PRO A 17 -6.04 5.74 18.68
N HIS A 18 -5.11 6.69 18.52
CA HIS A 18 -5.46 8.05 18.13
C HIS A 18 -5.99 8.11 16.69
N SER A 19 -5.38 7.35 15.79
CA SER A 19 -5.84 7.23 14.40
C SER A 19 -7.23 6.59 14.30
N LEU A 20 -7.56 5.65 15.19
CA LEU A 20 -8.92 5.08 15.30
C LEU A 20 -9.94 6.12 15.79
N ASP A 21 -9.60 6.90 16.83
CA ASP A 21 -10.48 7.95 17.34
C ASP A 21 -10.82 8.98 16.25
N MET A 22 -9.80 9.48 15.56
CA MET A 22 -9.95 10.43 14.45
C MET A 22 -10.79 9.84 13.31
N SER A 23 -10.55 8.57 12.95
CA SER A 23 -11.33 7.87 11.92
C SER A 23 -12.80 7.72 12.33
N GLY A 24 -13.07 7.45 13.61
CA GLY A 24 -14.42 7.34 14.14
C GLY A 24 -15.18 8.66 14.16
N GLU A 25 -14.49 9.76 14.44
CA GLU A 25 -15.05 11.11 14.35
C GLU A 25 -15.42 11.48 12.91
N GLU A 26 -14.52 11.25 11.95
CA GLU A 26 -14.77 11.50 10.54
C GLU A 26 -15.89 10.62 9.99
N ALA A 27 -15.91 9.33 10.32
CA ALA A 27 -16.98 8.43 9.91
C ALA A 27 -18.36 8.91 10.39
N ARG A 28 -18.45 9.35 11.66
CA ARG A 28 -19.68 9.92 12.23
C ARG A 28 -20.09 11.21 11.53
N ALA A 29 -19.13 12.11 11.28
CA ALA A 29 -19.38 13.37 10.59
C ALA A 29 -19.88 13.17 9.15
N ARG A 30 -19.44 12.09 8.49
CA ARG A 30 -19.82 11.73 7.12
C ARG A 30 -21.03 10.80 7.03
N GLY A 31 -21.54 10.30 8.16
CA GLY A 31 -22.61 9.30 8.20
C GLY A 31 -22.21 7.98 7.55
N VAL A 32 -20.93 7.61 7.65
CA VAL A 32 -20.38 6.35 7.12
C VAL A 32 -20.33 5.33 8.25
N GLU A 33 -20.91 4.16 8.03
CA GLU A 33 -20.79 3.03 8.94
C GLU A 33 -19.47 2.29 8.69
N VAL A 34 -18.65 2.16 9.73
CA VAL A 34 -17.35 1.50 9.69
C VAL A 34 -17.09 0.77 11.00
N GLU A 35 -16.56 -0.44 10.90
CA GLU A 35 -16.00 -1.19 12.02
C GLU A 35 -14.53 -0.82 12.19
N LEU A 36 -14.16 -0.21 13.30
CA LEU A 36 -12.78 0.19 13.59
C LEU A 36 -12.17 -0.76 14.61
N ILE A 37 -11.00 -1.33 14.29
CA ILE A 37 -10.34 -2.34 15.11
C ILE A 37 -8.89 -1.93 15.38
N GLY A 38 -8.51 -1.89 16.64
CA GLY A 38 -7.12 -1.70 17.05
C GLY A 38 -6.32 -2.98 16.89
N SER A 39 -5.46 -3.06 15.87
CA SER A 39 -4.59 -4.23 15.67
C SER A 39 -3.39 -3.94 14.78
N ASP A 40 -2.36 -4.78 14.90
CA ASP A 40 -1.25 -4.86 13.95
C ASP A 40 -1.69 -5.57 12.67
N CYS A 41 -1.20 -5.12 11.51
CA CYS A 41 -1.46 -5.76 10.21
C CYS A 41 -0.89 -7.18 10.11
N ALA A 42 0.12 -7.53 10.90
CA ALA A 42 0.67 -8.88 11.02
C ALA A 42 -0.23 -9.85 11.82
N ALA A 43 -1.31 -9.35 12.44
CA ALA A 43 -2.30 -10.16 13.16
C ALA A 43 -3.69 -9.53 13.02
N LEU A 44 -4.34 -9.69 11.86
CA LEU A 44 -5.65 -9.11 11.59
C LEU A 44 -6.76 -9.90 12.30
N PRO A 45 -7.57 -9.26 13.16
CA PRO A 45 -8.73 -9.88 13.82
C PRO A 45 -9.94 -9.96 12.86
N VAL A 46 -9.68 -10.38 11.63
CA VAL A 46 -10.67 -10.50 10.55
C VAL A 46 -10.68 -11.96 10.09
N PRO A 47 -11.85 -12.60 9.88
CA PRO A 47 -11.91 -14.00 9.48
C PRO A 47 -11.25 -14.28 8.13
N ASP A 48 -10.79 -15.51 7.93
CA ASP A 48 -10.29 -16.02 6.66
C ASP A 48 -11.32 -15.81 5.54
N ALA A 49 -10.84 -15.50 4.34
CA ALA A 49 -11.66 -15.41 3.13
C ALA A 49 -12.99 -14.63 3.33
N SER A 50 -12.94 -13.50 4.04
CA SER A 50 -14.11 -12.70 4.38
C SER A 50 -14.14 -11.32 3.71
N VAL A 51 -13.01 -10.90 3.13
CA VAL A 51 -12.84 -9.58 2.51
C VAL A 51 -12.79 -9.70 0.98
N ASP A 52 -13.57 -8.90 0.27
CA ASP A 52 -13.56 -8.86 -1.21
C ASP A 52 -12.45 -7.93 -1.75
N LEU A 53 -12.17 -6.84 -1.04
CA LEU A 53 -11.20 -5.80 -1.40
C LEU A 53 -10.45 -5.33 -0.16
N LEU A 54 -9.12 -5.38 -0.20
CA LEU A 54 -8.24 -4.87 0.86
C LEU A 54 -7.46 -3.67 0.32
N PHE A 55 -7.44 -2.57 1.07
CA PHE A 55 -6.63 -1.39 0.73
C PHE A 55 -5.53 -1.20 1.76
N CYS A 56 -4.28 -1.18 1.29
CA CYS A 56 -3.10 -0.85 2.09
C CYS A 56 -2.41 0.34 1.42
N HIS A 57 -2.37 1.47 2.12
CA HIS A 57 -1.92 2.72 1.54
C HIS A 57 -1.09 3.52 2.55
N GLN A 58 0.20 3.69 2.21
CA GLN A 58 1.17 4.42 3.02
C GLN A 58 1.28 3.88 4.46
N THR A 59 1.19 2.56 4.61
CA THR A 59 1.26 1.88 5.91
C THR A 59 2.34 0.81 5.90
N PHE A 60 2.46 0.06 4.80
CA PHE A 60 3.29 -1.14 4.75
C PHE A 60 4.78 -0.88 5.01
N HIS A 61 5.28 0.28 4.58
CA HIS A 61 6.67 0.70 4.80
C HIS A 61 7.01 1.03 6.27
N HIS A 62 5.99 1.10 7.15
CA HIS A 62 6.17 1.22 8.60
C HIS A 62 6.19 -0.13 9.33
N LEU A 63 5.76 -1.22 8.67
CA LEU A 63 5.65 -2.52 9.29
C LEU A 63 7.02 -3.19 9.37
N VAL A 64 7.34 -3.77 10.54
CA VAL A 64 8.56 -4.57 10.71
C VAL A 64 8.38 -5.94 10.07
N ASP A 65 7.27 -6.61 10.35
CA ASP A 65 6.97 -7.97 9.89
C ASP A 65 6.13 -7.95 8.60
N GLN A 66 6.68 -7.38 7.53
CA GLN A 66 6.02 -7.22 6.22
C GLN A 66 5.52 -8.54 5.61
N GLU A 67 6.29 -9.62 5.77
CA GLU A 67 5.93 -10.95 5.27
C GLU A 67 4.69 -11.49 5.97
N GLN A 68 4.63 -11.36 7.30
CA GLN A 68 3.49 -11.78 8.10
C GLN A 68 2.25 -10.91 7.80
N ALA A 69 2.42 -9.61 7.58
CA ALA A 69 1.33 -8.74 7.16
C ALA A 69 0.77 -9.14 5.78
N LEU A 70 1.62 -9.48 4.81
CA LEU A 70 1.18 -10.01 3.51
C LEU A 70 0.45 -11.36 3.65
N ALA A 71 0.91 -12.23 4.56
CA ALA A 71 0.23 -13.49 4.86
C ALA A 71 -1.18 -13.24 5.41
N GLU A 72 -1.35 -12.28 6.31
CA GLU A 72 -2.66 -11.88 6.83
C GLU A 72 -3.54 -11.26 5.75
N PHE A 73 -3.00 -10.38 4.90
CA PHE A 73 -3.74 -9.81 3.77
C PHE A 73 -4.25 -10.90 2.83
N TYR A 74 -3.40 -11.89 2.54
CA TYR A 74 -3.77 -13.04 1.74
C TYR A 74 -4.82 -13.93 2.43
N ARG A 75 -4.70 -14.16 3.74
CA ARG A 75 -5.63 -14.98 4.54
C ARG A 75 -7.04 -14.39 4.55
N VAL A 76 -7.16 -13.09 4.85
CA VAL A 76 -8.48 -12.43 5.00
C VAL A 76 -9.18 -12.21 3.65
N LEU A 77 -8.44 -12.07 2.56
CA LEU A 77 -9.01 -11.94 1.23
C LEU A 77 -9.66 -13.25 0.76
N LYS A 78 -10.86 -13.14 0.20
CA LYS A 78 -11.53 -14.23 -0.51
C LYS A 78 -10.71 -14.67 -1.72
N PRO A 79 -10.79 -15.95 -2.15
CA PRO A 79 -10.33 -16.34 -3.47
C PRO A 79 -10.95 -15.42 -4.54
N GLY A 80 -10.11 -14.90 -5.44
CA GLY A 80 -10.52 -13.91 -6.43
C GLY A 80 -10.63 -12.45 -5.94
N GLY A 81 -10.44 -12.21 -4.63
CA GLY A 81 -10.43 -10.88 -4.03
C GLY A 81 -9.20 -10.05 -4.40
N TYR A 82 -9.27 -8.74 -4.19
CA TYR A 82 -8.24 -7.79 -4.64
C TYR A 82 -7.52 -7.09 -3.49
N LEU A 83 -6.19 -7.03 -3.60
CA LEU A 83 -5.32 -6.15 -2.83
C LEU A 83 -5.04 -4.89 -3.66
N LEU A 84 -5.43 -3.74 -3.14
CA LEU A 84 -5.04 -2.43 -3.62
C LEU A 84 -3.89 -1.94 -2.74
N PHE A 85 -2.68 -1.93 -3.29
CA PHE A 85 -1.46 -1.61 -2.57
C PHE A 85 -0.85 -0.33 -3.14
N ALA A 86 -0.49 0.63 -2.29
CA ALA A 86 0.06 1.91 -2.70
C ALA A 86 1.07 2.43 -1.68
N GLU A 87 2.36 2.34 -2.01
CA GLU A 87 3.44 2.51 -1.02
C GLU A 87 4.57 3.41 -1.47
N SER A 88 5.17 4.06 -0.46
CA SER A 88 6.44 4.76 -0.57
C SER A 88 7.60 3.77 -0.54
N THR A 89 8.57 4.00 -1.42
CA THR A 89 9.77 3.15 -1.54
C THR A 89 10.94 3.73 -0.78
N GLU A 90 12.02 2.96 -0.66
CA GLU A 90 13.31 3.42 -0.15
C GLU A 90 13.79 4.72 -0.84
N ALA A 91 13.57 4.86 -2.17
CA ALA A 91 14.03 6.00 -2.94
C ALA A 91 13.37 7.33 -2.49
N TYR A 92 12.17 7.25 -1.91
CA TYR A 92 11.50 8.39 -1.29
C TYR A 92 11.90 8.56 0.18
N ILE A 93 11.92 7.46 0.93
CA ILE A 93 12.08 7.47 2.39
C ILE A 93 13.50 7.84 2.80
N ASP A 94 14.51 7.50 1.99
CA ASP A 94 15.91 7.84 2.22
C ASP A 94 16.25 9.31 1.95
N THR A 95 15.32 10.07 1.39
CA THR A 95 15.56 11.48 1.09
C THR A 95 15.77 12.30 2.36
N TRP A 96 16.69 13.27 2.30
CA TRP A 96 17.07 14.07 3.47
C TRP A 96 15.88 14.84 4.07
N VAL A 97 14.93 15.29 3.23
CA VAL A 97 13.71 15.99 3.67
C VAL A 97 12.83 15.07 4.49
N ILE A 98 12.60 13.85 3.99
CA ILE A 98 11.71 12.89 4.65
C ILE A 98 12.33 12.40 5.95
N ARG A 99 13.64 12.11 5.95
CA ARG A 99 14.37 11.76 7.18
C ARG A 99 14.38 12.88 8.22
N TRP A 100 14.28 14.14 7.80
CA TRP A 100 14.18 15.28 8.71
C TRP A 100 12.78 15.44 9.32
N LEU A 101 11.73 15.24 8.52
CA LEU A 101 10.34 15.42 8.96
C LEU A 101 9.75 14.20 9.69
N PHE A 102 10.19 12.99 9.34
CA PHE A 102 9.52 11.77 9.74
C PHE A 102 10.51 10.69 10.20
N ARG A 103 10.06 9.86 11.14
CA ARG A 103 10.80 8.68 11.60
C ARG A 103 10.28 7.44 10.90
N HIS A 104 11.17 6.75 10.20
CA HIS A 104 10.86 5.50 9.51
C HIS A 104 11.82 4.39 9.95
N PRO A 105 11.38 3.12 9.98
CA PRO A 105 12.26 1.99 10.17
C PRO A 105 13.10 1.78 8.89
N MET A 106 14.29 2.37 8.83
CA MET A 106 15.08 2.38 7.58
C MET A 106 15.51 0.99 7.08
N HIS A 107 15.56 0.00 7.96
CA HIS A 107 16.03 -1.35 7.63
C HIS A 107 14.99 -2.22 6.93
N VAL A 108 13.72 -1.79 6.89
CA VAL A 108 12.62 -2.54 6.23
C VAL A 108 12.19 -1.90 4.91
N GLN A 109 12.85 -0.81 4.50
CA GLN A 109 12.50 -0.13 3.26
C GLN A 109 12.88 -0.98 2.05
N LYS A 110 12.05 -0.89 1.02
CA LYS A 110 12.20 -1.67 -0.21
C LYS A 110 12.07 -0.76 -1.43
N SER A 111 12.76 -1.14 -2.50
CA SER A 111 12.47 -0.67 -3.84
C SER A 111 11.09 -1.13 -4.32
N ALA A 112 10.56 -0.47 -5.36
CA ALA A 112 9.30 -0.88 -5.96
C ALA A 112 9.33 -2.33 -6.46
N ALA A 113 10.45 -2.77 -7.07
CA ALA A 113 10.60 -4.13 -7.58
C ALA A 113 10.53 -5.17 -6.45
N GLN A 114 11.15 -4.88 -5.29
CA GLN A 114 11.10 -5.76 -4.13
C GLN A 114 9.69 -5.88 -3.56
N TYR A 115 8.94 -4.78 -3.42
CA TYR A 115 7.53 -4.88 -2.97
C TYR A 115 6.68 -5.72 -3.93
N LEU A 116 6.80 -5.50 -5.25
CA LEU A 116 6.08 -6.29 -6.23
C LEU A 116 6.47 -7.78 -6.17
N GLN A 117 7.75 -8.09 -5.93
CA GLN A 117 8.21 -9.46 -5.75
C GLN A 117 7.62 -10.10 -4.50
N MET A 118 7.62 -9.41 -3.36
CA MET A 118 7.01 -9.92 -2.11
C MET A 118 5.52 -10.25 -2.29
N ILE A 119 4.78 -9.37 -2.99
CA ILE A 119 3.36 -9.60 -3.29
C ILE A 119 3.17 -10.84 -4.17
N ARG A 120 4.07 -11.08 -5.15
CA ARG A 120 4.06 -12.31 -5.97
C ARG A 120 4.41 -13.55 -5.16
N ASP A 121 5.43 -13.47 -4.31
CA ASP A 121 5.90 -14.60 -3.50
C ASP A 121 4.83 -15.05 -2.50
N GLN A 122 4.00 -14.13 -2.01
CA GLN A 122 2.83 -14.46 -1.19
C GLN A 122 1.74 -15.22 -1.96
N GLY A 123 1.74 -15.15 -3.29
CA GLY A 123 0.79 -15.85 -4.17
C GLY A 123 -0.23 -14.95 -4.86
N PHE A 124 -0.08 -13.62 -4.82
CA PHE A 124 -0.96 -12.73 -5.58
C PHE A 124 -0.56 -12.66 -7.06
N GLU A 125 -1.56 -12.50 -7.92
CA GLU A 125 -1.43 -12.38 -9.37
C GLU A 125 -1.72 -10.95 -9.84
N PHE A 126 -0.88 -10.46 -10.75
CA PHE A 126 -1.06 -9.19 -11.45
C PHE A 126 -0.12 -9.12 -12.66
N ASP A 127 -0.49 -8.32 -13.64
CA ASP A 127 0.32 -8.01 -14.81
C ASP A 127 0.84 -6.57 -14.77
N ALA A 128 1.63 -6.17 -15.78
CA ALA A 128 2.22 -4.84 -15.85
C ALA A 128 1.17 -3.71 -15.94
N GLN A 129 -0.03 -3.97 -16.47
CA GLN A 129 -1.10 -2.98 -16.60
C GLN A 129 -1.77 -2.68 -15.26
N ASN A 130 -1.62 -3.59 -14.28
CA ASN A 130 -2.11 -3.39 -12.92
C ASN A 130 -1.15 -2.61 -12.03
N VAL A 131 0.05 -2.27 -12.54
CA VAL A 131 1.06 -1.54 -11.80
C VAL A 131 1.17 -0.11 -12.32
N SER A 132 1.27 0.84 -11.42
CA SER A 132 1.62 2.22 -11.74
C SER A 132 2.66 2.74 -10.78
N TYR A 133 3.46 3.69 -11.27
CA TYR A 133 4.57 4.28 -10.52
C TYR A 133 4.38 5.79 -10.52
N PRO A 134 3.53 6.32 -9.61
CA PRO A 134 3.27 7.75 -9.55
C PRO A 134 4.58 8.53 -9.38
N TYR A 135 4.76 9.54 -10.22
CA TYR A 135 5.99 10.29 -10.29
C TYR A 135 5.74 11.76 -9.91
N LEU A 136 5.90 12.06 -8.63
CA LEU A 136 5.70 13.39 -8.08
C LEU A 136 6.99 14.20 -8.23
N TRP A 137 6.92 15.43 -8.74
CA TRP A 137 8.15 16.19 -9.00
C TRP A 137 8.97 16.46 -7.73
N TRP A 138 8.30 16.57 -6.58
CA TRP A 138 8.89 16.79 -5.26
C TRP A 138 9.44 15.53 -4.59
N SER A 139 9.07 14.32 -5.04
CA SER A 139 9.63 13.08 -4.48
C SER A 139 11.10 12.89 -4.86
N ARG A 140 11.63 13.73 -5.78
CA ARG A 140 13.00 13.73 -6.29
C ARG A 140 13.91 14.62 -5.45
N ALA A 141 13.99 14.41 -4.15
CA ALA A 141 14.60 15.37 -3.21
C ALA A 141 16.10 15.67 -3.43
N ARG A 142 16.79 14.96 -4.33
CA ARG A 142 18.18 15.26 -4.71
C ARG A 142 18.30 16.62 -5.39
N ASP A 143 17.35 16.95 -6.26
CA ASP A 143 17.34 18.22 -7.01
C ASP A 143 15.92 18.78 -7.22
N PHE A 144 14.89 18.17 -6.63
CA PHE A 144 13.46 18.42 -6.90
C PHE A 144 13.11 18.33 -8.40
N GLY A 145 13.93 17.60 -9.17
CA GLY A 145 13.88 17.52 -10.62
C GLY A 145 14.20 18.81 -11.35
N LEU A 146 14.86 19.76 -10.69
CA LEU A 146 15.32 21.00 -11.32
C LEU A 146 16.24 20.72 -12.50
N LEU A 147 17.08 19.69 -12.45
CA LEU A 147 17.98 19.37 -13.57
C LEU A 147 17.21 18.89 -14.81
N GLU A 148 16.10 18.18 -14.62
CA GLU A 148 15.24 17.76 -15.73
C GLU A 148 14.40 18.93 -16.26
N VAL A 149 13.84 19.76 -15.38
CA VAL A 149 13.09 20.98 -15.75
C VAL A 149 13.97 21.95 -16.52
N LEU A 150 15.22 22.13 -16.09
CA LEU A 150 16.23 22.96 -16.75
C LEU A 150 16.87 22.26 -17.96
N LYS A 151 16.44 21.05 -18.33
CA LYS A 151 16.96 20.23 -19.44
C LYS A 151 18.46 19.92 -19.36
N LEU A 152 19.03 20.00 -18.17
CA LEU A 152 20.42 19.63 -17.87
C LEU A 152 20.58 18.11 -17.77
N GLN A 153 19.49 17.38 -17.52
CA GLN A 153 19.44 15.92 -17.47
C GLN A 153 18.18 15.39 -18.16
N LYS A 154 18.28 14.28 -18.89
CA LYS A 154 17.10 13.57 -19.39
C LYS A 154 16.57 12.63 -18.31
N PRO A 155 15.25 12.58 -18.07
CA PRO A 155 14.68 11.57 -17.18
C PRO A 155 15.06 10.18 -17.69
N ARG A 156 15.48 9.31 -16.77
CA ARG A 156 15.69 7.90 -17.11
C ARG A 156 14.34 7.30 -17.55
N PRO A 157 14.34 6.39 -18.52
CA PRO A 157 13.13 5.69 -18.92
C PRO A 157 12.44 5.01 -17.74
N PHE A 158 11.13 4.83 -17.86
CA PHE A 158 10.33 4.06 -16.93
C PHE A 158 10.94 2.68 -16.68
N GLY A 159 11.01 2.26 -15.41
CA GLY A 159 11.65 0.99 -15.02
C GLY A 159 13.18 0.99 -15.04
N GLN A 160 13.83 2.11 -15.41
CA GLN A 160 15.29 2.31 -15.33
C GLN A 160 15.69 3.34 -14.26
N ARG A 161 14.71 3.81 -13.48
CA ARG A 161 14.91 4.72 -12.35
C ARG A 161 14.44 4.05 -11.07
N GLU A 162 15.03 4.47 -9.96
CA GLU A 162 14.48 4.17 -8.64
C GLU A 162 13.15 4.91 -8.48
N GLU A 163 12.06 4.15 -8.51
CA GLU A 163 10.71 4.71 -8.43
C GLU A 163 10.42 5.08 -6.99
N THR A 164 9.91 6.28 -6.74
CA THR A 164 9.65 6.78 -5.37
C THR A 164 8.37 6.21 -4.76
N LEU A 165 7.43 5.81 -5.61
CA LEU A 165 6.13 5.27 -5.23
C LEU A 165 5.80 4.08 -6.14
N VAL A 166 5.06 3.11 -5.59
CA VAL A 166 4.52 1.99 -6.36
C VAL A 166 3.08 1.72 -5.94
N ASN A 167 2.22 1.58 -6.94
CA ASN A 167 0.84 1.16 -6.77
C ASN A 167 0.62 -0.13 -7.56
N VAL A 168 -0.06 -1.10 -6.97
CA VAL A 168 -0.47 -2.33 -7.65
C VAL A 168 -1.88 -2.74 -7.25
N VAL A 169 -2.66 -3.18 -8.24
CA VAL A 169 -3.89 -3.94 -8.03
C VAL A 169 -3.55 -5.42 -8.20
N ALA A 170 -3.43 -6.14 -7.09
CA ALA A 170 -3.09 -7.56 -7.08
C ALA A 170 -4.33 -8.39 -6.76
N ARG A 171 -4.46 -9.57 -7.35
CA ARG A 171 -5.60 -10.46 -7.17
C ARG A 171 -5.17 -11.75 -6.49
N LYS A 172 -5.91 -12.19 -5.48
CA LYS A 172 -5.76 -13.54 -4.96
C LYS A 172 -6.33 -14.52 -5.99
N PRO A 173 -5.62 -15.60 -6.37
CA PRO A 173 -6.13 -16.57 -7.33
C PRO A 173 -7.52 -17.09 -6.94
N LEU A 174 -8.32 -17.48 -7.93
CA LEU A 174 -9.53 -18.27 -7.65
C LEU A 174 -9.07 -19.63 -7.13
N GLU A 175 -9.79 -20.18 -6.14
CA GLU A 175 -9.62 -21.60 -5.82
C GLU A 175 -9.99 -22.40 -7.06
N VAL A 176 -9.01 -23.12 -7.62
CA VAL A 176 -9.30 -24.14 -8.61
C VAL A 176 -10.08 -25.21 -7.86
N GLY A 177 -11.39 -25.27 -8.08
CA GLY A 177 -12.24 -26.24 -7.41
C GLY A 177 -11.61 -27.63 -7.53
N ALA A 178 -11.46 -28.30 -6.39
CA ALA A 178 -11.29 -29.74 -6.40
C ALA A 178 -12.53 -30.31 -7.09
N SER A 179 -12.37 -30.65 -8.36
CA SER A 179 -13.32 -31.44 -9.15
C SER A 179 -13.52 -32.80 -8.52
#